data_AF-A0A1E7K424-F1
#
_entry.id   AF-A0A1E7K424-F1
#
_cell.length_a   1.000
_cell.length_b   1.000
_cell.length_c   1.000
_cell.angle_alpha   90.00
_cell.angle_beta   90.00
_cell.angle_gamma   90.00
#
_symmetry.space_group_name_H-M   'P 1'
#
loop_
_entity.id
_entity.type
_entity.pdbx_description
1 polymer ?
#
loop_
_entity_poly.entity_id
_entity_poly.type
_entity_poly.pdbx_seq_one_letter_code
_entity_poly.pdbx_strand_id
1 'polypeptide(L)'
;MTIRRAAVLCNESCDQPPETDARMPGRAHHAARGVLEQVLARHGLAFGQQVTLRTLVAAGTPLTADDDVARVRGSLKAAPVDIRATLDALAARQSVLADDALLRPADAGRELLAAVGAETAPLAARIWGGTPDEDPAGAGRVLAPATERADAQLAELTA
;
A
#
# COMPACT_ATOMS: atom_id res chain seq x y z
N MET A 1 5.11 42.62 -48.43
CA MET A 1 5.82 41.95 -47.32
C MET A 1 4.75 41.55 -46.31
N THR A 2 4.22 40.33 -46.44
CA THR A 2 3.06 39.86 -45.66
C THR A 2 3.45 38.53 -45.05
N ILE A 3 3.74 38.53 -43.75
CA ILE A 3 4.05 37.31 -42.99
C ILE A 3 2.72 36.64 -42.68
N ARG A 4 2.34 35.65 -43.49
CA ARG A 4 1.30 34.67 -43.11
C ARG A 4 1.93 33.71 -42.11
N ARG A 5 1.51 33.78 -40.85
CA ARG A 5 1.75 32.76 -39.83
C ARG A 5 1.22 31.42 -40.36
N ALA A 6 2.11 30.44 -40.53
CA ALA A 6 1.71 29.05 -40.67
C ALA A 6 1.06 28.62 -39.34
N ALA A 7 -0.26 28.42 -39.35
CA ALA A 7 -0.93 27.68 -38.30
C ALA A 7 -0.42 26.24 -38.39
N VAL A 8 0.38 25.84 -37.41
CA VAL A 8 0.71 24.43 -37.18
C VAL A 8 -0.61 23.76 -36.81
N LEU A 9 -1.12 22.95 -37.74
CA LEU A 9 -2.18 22.00 -37.49
C LEU A 9 -1.65 20.95 -36.49
N CYS A 10 -1.84 21.20 -35.20
CA CYS A 10 -1.86 20.10 -34.23
C CYS A 10 -3.15 19.32 -34.48
N ASN A 11 -3.05 18.28 -35.30
CA ASN A 11 -4.10 17.31 -35.54
C ASN A 11 -4.26 16.42 -34.29
N GLU A 12 -5.33 16.63 -33.51
CA GLU A 12 -6.03 15.70 -32.59
C GLU A 12 -5.24 14.86 -31.53
N SER A 13 -3.91 14.86 -31.53
CA SER A 13 -3.09 13.90 -30.75
C SER A 13 -2.34 14.51 -29.55
N CYS A 14 -2.57 15.78 -29.20
CA CYS A 14 -1.97 16.39 -28.00
C CYS A 14 -2.81 16.22 -26.73
N ASP A 15 -3.98 15.57 -26.81
CA ASP A 15 -4.98 15.54 -25.72
C ASP A 15 -5.47 14.12 -25.38
N GLN A 16 -4.73 13.09 -25.79
CA GLN A 16 -5.03 11.73 -25.34
C GLN A 16 -4.29 11.47 -24.02
N PRO A 17 -5.00 11.18 -22.91
CA PRO A 17 -4.34 10.78 -21.68
C PRO A 17 -3.47 9.56 -21.96
N PRO A 18 -2.27 9.46 -21.35
CA PRO A 18 -1.39 8.34 -21.59
C PRO A 18 -2.13 7.03 -21.33
N GLU A 19 -2.06 6.10 -22.28
CA GLU A 19 -2.69 4.79 -22.15
C GLU A 19 -2.13 4.08 -20.91
N THR A 20 -3.04 3.55 -20.08
CA THR A 20 -2.63 2.94 -18.80
C THR A 20 -2.01 1.57 -19.02
N ASP A 21 -0.68 1.50 -18.99
CA ASP A 21 0.04 0.21 -19.01
C ASP A 21 -0.01 -0.49 -17.64
N ALA A 22 0.18 -1.82 -17.63
CA ALA A 22 0.19 -2.62 -16.41
C ALA A 22 1.32 -2.26 -15.42
N ARG A 23 2.34 -1.51 -15.87
CA ARG A 23 3.48 -1.11 -15.03
C ARG A 23 3.16 0.14 -14.23
N MET A 24 2.28 1.00 -14.70
CA MET A 24 1.97 2.28 -14.05
C MET A 24 1.47 2.11 -12.61
N PRO A 25 0.50 1.24 -12.29
CA PRO A 25 0.08 1.02 -10.90
C PRO A 25 1.22 0.51 -10.01
N GLY A 26 2.06 -0.40 -10.53
CA GLY A 26 3.23 -0.92 -9.80
C GLY A 26 4.26 0.16 -9.51
N ARG A 27 4.58 1.02 -10.48
CA ARG A 27 5.50 2.16 -10.28
C ARG A 27 4.95 3.16 -9.28
N ALA A 28 3.66 3.49 -9.38
CA ALA A 28 3.00 4.39 -8.44
C ALA A 28 3.06 3.82 -7.01
N HIS A 29 2.78 2.52 -6.84
CA HIS A 29 2.94 1.84 -5.56
C HIS A 29 4.38 1.95 -5.04
N HIS A 30 5.40 1.61 -5.84
CA HIS A 30 6.79 1.67 -5.41
C HIS A 30 7.26 3.08 -5.05
N ALA A 31 6.85 4.10 -5.81
CA ALA A 31 7.18 5.50 -5.51
C ALA A 31 6.55 5.94 -4.18
N ALA A 32 5.27 5.69 -3.97
CA ALA A 32 4.58 6.03 -2.73
C ALA A 32 5.14 5.23 -1.53
N ARG A 33 5.42 3.94 -1.73
CA ARG A 33 6.05 3.08 -0.72
C ARG A 33 7.44 3.60 -0.32
N GLY A 34 8.25 4.05 -1.28
CA GLY A 34 9.57 4.61 -0.98
C GLY A 34 9.48 5.82 -0.05
N VAL A 35 8.50 6.71 -0.25
CA VAL A 35 8.24 7.83 0.67
C VAL A 35 7.80 7.34 2.05
N LEU A 36 6.86 6.37 2.11
CA LEU A 36 6.43 5.77 3.37
C LEU A 36 7.60 5.13 4.12
N GLU A 37 8.49 4.41 3.45
CA GLU A 37 9.64 3.75 4.07
C GLU A 37 10.62 4.75 4.70
N GLN A 38 10.76 5.96 4.14
CA GLN A 38 11.54 7.03 4.79
C GLN A 38 10.92 7.49 6.11
N VAL A 39 9.59 7.57 6.17
CA VAL A 39 8.87 7.89 7.41
C VAL A 39 9.02 6.73 8.41
N LEU A 40 8.76 5.49 7.98
CA LEU A 40 8.86 4.31 8.83
C LEU A 40 10.25 4.14 9.46
N ALA A 41 11.32 4.41 8.70
CA ALA A 41 12.68 4.35 9.20
C ALA A 41 12.92 5.27 10.40
N ARG A 42 12.29 6.45 10.45
CA ARG A 42 12.38 7.38 11.60
C ARG A 42 11.74 6.83 12.86
N HIS A 43 10.74 5.96 12.69
CA HIS A 43 10.07 5.24 13.76
C HIS A 43 10.69 3.84 14.03
N GLY A 44 11.79 3.53 13.35
CA GLY A 44 12.47 2.24 13.43
C GLY A 44 11.60 1.06 12.96
N LEU A 45 10.68 1.30 12.02
CA LEU A 45 9.79 0.30 11.44
C LEU A 45 10.22 -0.07 10.02
N ALA A 46 10.04 -1.35 9.67
CA ALA A 46 10.06 -1.82 8.30
C ALA A 46 8.64 -1.84 7.70
N PHE A 47 8.53 -1.86 6.36
CA PHE A 47 7.25 -1.92 5.67
C PHE A 47 6.41 -3.15 6.07
N GLY A 48 7.03 -4.33 6.18
CA GLY A 48 6.35 -5.54 6.64
C GLY A 48 5.73 -5.38 8.03
N GLN A 49 6.49 -4.80 8.98
CA GLN A 49 6.04 -4.54 10.34
C GLN A 49 4.85 -3.56 10.36
N GLN A 50 4.90 -2.52 9.53
CA GLN A 50 3.78 -1.58 9.37
C GLN A 50 2.53 -2.34 8.90
N VAL A 51 2.63 -3.14 7.83
CA VAL A 51 1.48 -3.84 7.26
C VAL A 51 0.89 -4.83 8.26
N THR A 52 1.72 -5.64 8.92
CA THR A 52 1.29 -6.56 9.98
C THR A 52 0.57 -5.82 11.13
N LEU A 53 1.15 -4.75 11.64
CA LEU A 53 0.55 -3.99 12.74
C LEU A 53 -0.79 -3.35 12.32
N ARG A 54 -0.88 -2.84 11.07
CA ARG A 54 -2.12 -2.30 10.52
C ARG A 54 -3.19 -3.38 10.35
N THR A 55 -2.82 -4.58 9.92
CA THR A 55 -3.75 -5.72 9.83
C THR A 55 -4.37 -6.04 11.19
N LEU A 56 -3.56 -6.12 12.24
CA LEU A 56 -4.03 -6.37 13.61
C LEU A 56 -4.93 -5.25 14.14
N VAL A 57 -4.58 -3.98 13.88
CA VAL A 57 -5.40 -2.83 14.29
C VAL A 57 -6.73 -2.78 13.52
N ALA A 58 -6.71 -3.02 12.21
CA ALA A 58 -7.88 -3.01 11.35
C ALA A 58 -8.84 -4.18 11.62
N ALA A 59 -8.33 -5.30 12.13
CA ALA A 59 -9.15 -6.46 12.47
C ALA A 59 -10.20 -6.15 13.55
N GLY A 60 -9.90 -5.22 14.47
CA GLY A 60 -10.81 -4.82 15.56
C GLY A 60 -11.06 -5.88 16.64
N THR A 61 -10.73 -7.14 16.36
CA THR A 61 -10.77 -8.27 17.30
C THR A 61 -9.41 -8.99 17.31
N PRO A 62 -9.05 -9.68 18.41
CA PRO A 62 -7.85 -10.50 18.45
C PRO A 62 -7.84 -11.55 17.33
N LEU A 63 -6.65 -11.87 16.81
CA LEU A 63 -6.44 -12.87 15.76
C LEU A 63 -5.54 -13.99 16.25
N THR A 64 -5.68 -15.21 15.74
CA THR A 64 -4.61 -16.20 15.90
C THR A 64 -3.39 -15.78 15.07
N ALA A 65 -2.22 -16.33 15.40
CA ALA A 65 -1.01 -16.09 14.61
C ALA A 65 -1.16 -16.55 13.15
N ASP A 66 -1.84 -17.66 12.90
CA ASP A 66 -2.05 -18.17 11.55
C ASP A 66 -3.07 -17.34 10.76
N ASP A 67 -4.12 -16.81 11.43
CA ASP A 67 -5.06 -15.88 10.79
C ASP A 67 -4.39 -14.57 10.37
N ASP A 68 -3.53 -14.01 11.24
CA ASP A 68 -2.76 -12.81 10.90
C ASP A 68 -1.80 -13.09 9.74
N VAL A 69 -1.05 -14.20 9.80
CA VAL A 69 -0.15 -14.63 8.72
C VAL A 69 -0.90 -14.77 7.40
N ALA A 70 -2.09 -15.39 7.40
CA ALA A 70 -2.90 -15.53 6.20
C ALA A 70 -3.32 -14.17 5.62
N ARG A 71 -3.77 -13.22 6.47
CA ARG A 71 -4.17 -11.87 6.05
C ARG A 71 -3.00 -11.05 5.51
N VAL A 72 -1.86 -11.07 6.20
CA VAL A 72 -0.65 -10.36 5.77
C VAL A 72 -0.09 -10.98 4.49
N ARG A 73 -0.10 -12.32 4.37
CA ARG A 73 0.27 -13.00 3.13
C ARG A 73 -0.64 -12.60 1.98
N GLY A 74 -1.94 -12.44 2.23
CA GLY A 74 -2.89 -11.92 1.24
C GLY A 74 -2.48 -10.56 0.67
N SER A 75 -1.85 -9.70 1.49
CA SER A 75 -1.42 -8.35 1.06
C SER A 75 -0.02 -8.31 0.46
N LEU A 76 0.96 -8.97 1.11
CA LEU A 76 2.38 -8.85 0.77
C LEU A 76 2.88 -9.97 -0.15
N LYS A 77 2.14 -11.07 -0.25
CA LYS A 77 2.55 -12.33 -0.89
C LYS A 77 3.90 -12.85 -0.37
N ALA A 78 4.30 -12.44 0.84
CA ALA A 78 5.53 -12.86 1.50
C ALA A 78 5.44 -14.29 2.04
N ALA A 79 6.59 -14.93 2.28
CA ALA A 79 6.61 -16.26 2.86
C ALA A 79 6.11 -16.24 4.32
N PRO A 80 5.39 -17.28 4.78
CA PRO A 80 4.89 -17.33 6.16
C PRO A 80 5.98 -17.19 7.23
N VAL A 81 7.19 -17.66 6.95
CA VAL A 81 8.34 -17.54 7.87
C VAL A 81 8.76 -16.08 8.08
N ASP A 82 8.76 -15.28 7.02
CA ASP A 82 9.15 -13.86 7.09
C ASP A 82 8.08 -13.03 7.84
N ILE A 83 6.81 -13.40 7.68
CA ILE A 83 5.71 -12.77 8.40
C ILE A 83 5.78 -13.11 9.90
N ARG A 84 6.08 -14.37 10.25
CA ARG A 84 6.29 -14.76 11.66
C ARG A 84 7.49 -14.03 12.29
N ALA A 85 8.60 -13.91 11.58
CA ALA A 85 9.74 -13.11 12.04
C ALA A 85 9.36 -11.62 12.24
N THR A 86 8.46 -11.09 11.40
CA THR A 86 7.91 -9.74 11.55
C THR A 86 7.08 -9.61 12.83
N LEU A 87 6.25 -10.61 13.15
CA LEU A 87 5.48 -10.68 14.39
C LEU A 87 6.39 -10.73 15.62
N ASP A 88 7.42 -11.56 15.60
CA ASP A 88 8.39 -11.66 16.70
C ASP A 88 9.07 -10.31 16.96
N ALA A 89 9.46 -9.60 15.89
CA ALA A 89 10.05 -8.26 15.99
C ALA A 89 9.07 -7.21 16.54
N LEU A 90 7.78 -7.30 16.22
CA LEU A 90 6.75 -6.41 16.77
C LEU A 90 6.45 -6.72 18.25
N ALA A 91 6.46 -8.00 18.63
CA ALA A 91 6.30 -8.44 20.02
C ALA A 91 7.50 -7.99 20.88
N ALA A 92 8.73 -8.14 20.38
CA ALA A 92 9.94 -7.66 21.04
C ALA A 92 9.93 -6.13 21.29
N ARG A 93 9.21 -5.38 20.45
CA ARG A 93 9.00 -3.93 20.57
C ARG A 93 7.75 -3.57 21.37
N GLN A 94 7.07 -4.55 21.98
CA GLN A 94 5.85 -4.35 22.77
C GLN A 94 4.73 -3.64 21.98
N SER A 95 4.75 -3.72 20.64
CA SER A 95 3.73 -3.13 19.78
C SER A 95 2.58 -4.10 19.51
N VAL A 96 2.83 -5.39 19.71
CA VAL A 96 1.85 -6.49 19.65
C VAL A 96 1.96 -7.29 20.95
N LEU A 97 0.82 -7.69 21.49
CA LEU A 97 0.72 -8.58 22.64
C LEU A 97 0.20 -9.93 22.16
N ALA A 98 0.78 -11.01 22.69
CA ALA A 98 0.26 -12.36 22.55
C ALA A 98 -0.31 -12.81 23.90
N ASP A 99 -1.57 -13.23 23.90
CA ASP A 99 -2.32 -13.69 25.08
C ASP A 99 -3.09 -14.96 24.69
N ASP A 100 -2.80 -16.09 25.32
CA ASP A 100 -3.42 -17.40 25.02
C ASP A 100 -3.53 -17.71 23.51
N ALA A 101 -2.42 -17.54 22.77
CA ALA A 101 -2.30 -17.71 21.32
C ALA A 101 -3.08 -16.69 20.45
N LEU A 102 -3.72 -15.70 21.06
CA LEU A 102 -4.35 -14.57 20.38
C LEU A 102 -3.42 -13.35 20.37
N LEU A 103 -3.26 -12.77 19.19
CA LEU A 103 -2.55 -11.54 18.93
C LEU A 103 -3.50 -10.35 19.00
N ARG A 104 -3.06 -9.31 19.70
CA ARG A 104 -3.73 -8.01 19.70
C ARG A 104 -2.72 -6.87 19.62
N PRO A 105 -3.07 -5.74 18.98
CA PRO A 105 -2.22 -4.57 19.04
C PRO A 105 -2.14 -4.04 20.47
N ALA A 106 -0.93 -3.69 20.91
CA ALA A 106 -0.72 -2.94 22.15
C ALA A 106 -1.13 -1.47 21.97
N ASP A 107 -1.27 -0.72 23.06
CA ASP A 107 -1.46 0.74 22.98
C ASP A 107 -0.30 1.42 22.25
N ALA A 108 0.94 1.06 22.60
CA ALA A 108 2.14 1.53 21.90
C ALA A 108 2.10 1.23 20.39
N GLY A 109 1.54 0.09 19.98
CA GLY A 109 1.36 -0.25 18.57
C GLY A 109 0.33 0.64 17.87
N ARG A 110 -0.79 0.93 18.53
CA ARG A 110 -1.81 1.87 18.02
C ARG A 110 -1.25 3.28 17.89
N GLU A 111 -0.55 3.76 18.91
CA GLU A 111 0.10 5.08 18.93
C GLU A 111 1.15 5.20 17.83
N LEU A 112 1.96 4.15 17.62
CA LEU A 112 2.95 4.10 16.56
C LEU A 112 2.33 4.21 15.17
N LEU A 113 1.24 3.48 14.89
CA LEU A 113 0.51 3.63 13.63
C LEU A 113 -0.10 5.02 13.46
N ALA A 114 -0.65 5.58 14.54
CA ALA A 114 -1.22 6.93 14.51
C ALA A 114 -0.15 7.99 14.20
N ALA A 115 1.03 7.89 14.81
CA ALA A 115 2.17 8.79 14.57
C ALA A 115 2.67 8.71 13.13
N VAL A 116 2.91 7.49 12.62
CA VAL A 116 3.28 7.26 11.22
C VAL A 116 2.20 7.80 10.27
N GLY A 117 0.92 7.57 10.59
CA GLY A 117 -0.21 8.06 9.82
C GLY A 117 -0.25 9.59 9.75
N ALA A 118 -0.07 10.27 10.88
CA ALA A 118 -0.04 11.73 10.94
C ALA A 118 1.11 12.34 10.12
N GLU A 119 2.29 11.73 10.16
CA GLU A 119 3.45 12.18 9.37
C GLU A 119 3.29 11.89 7.87
N THR A 120 2.69 10.75 7.52
CA THR A 120 2.49 10.34 6.13
C THR A 120 1.32 11.04 5.45
N ALA A 121 0.27 11.41 6.18
CA ALA A 121 -0.94 12.03 5.62
C ALA A 121 -0.67 13.24 4.70
N PRO A 122 0.10 14.27 5.10
CA PRO A 122 0.38 15.40 4.21
C PRO A 122 1.26 15.02 3.01
N LEU A 123 2.11 13.98 3.11
CA LEU A 123 2.88 13.45 2.00
C LEU A 123 1.97 12.74 0.99
N ALA A 124 1.08 11.89 1.49
CA ALA A 124 0.09 11.20 0.68
C ALA A 124 -0.83 12.18 -0.06
N ALA A 125 -1.26 13.26 0.61
CA ALA A 125 -2.06 14.31 -0.03
C ALA A 125 -1.34 15.02 -1.19
N ARG A 126 -0.01 15.15 -1.16
CA ARG A 126 0.78 15.71 -2.27
C ARG A 126 1.06 14.72 -3.39
N ILE A 127 1.12 13.42 -3.06
CA ILE A 127 1.36 12.35 -4.03
C ILE A 127 0.09 12.07 -4.83
N TRP A 128 -1.04 12.00 -4.13
CA TRP A 128 -2.31 11.56 -4.70
C TRP A 128 -3.26 12.72 -4.99
N GLY A 129 -3.07 13.87 -4.36
CA GLY A 129 -3.83 15.08 -4.65
C GLY A 129 -3.05 15.99 -5.58
N GLY A 130 -3.74 16.59 -6.54
CA GLY A 130 -3.13 17.55 -7.46
C GLY A 130 -3.85 17.72 -8.79
N THR A 131 -4.92 16.97 -9.04
CA THR A 131 -5.68 17.04 -10.28
C THR A 131 -7.17 17.26 -10.01
N PRO A 132 -7.80 18.28 -10.62
CA PRO A 132 -9.23 18.59 -10.43
C PRO A 132 -10.18 17.42 -10.80
N ASP A 133 -9.71 16.48 -11.61
CA ASP A 133 -10.47 15.36 -12.18
C ASP A 133 -10.01 13.98 -11.67
N GLU A 134 -9.56 13.89 -10.41
CA GLU A 134 -9.26 12.58 -9.80
C GLU A 134 -10.53 11.73 -9.73
N ASP A 135 -10.52 10.54 -10.37
CA ASP A 135 -11.56 9.50 -10.22
C ASP A 135 -11.01 8.29 -9.41
N PRO A 136 -10.86 8.41 -8.07
CA PRO A 136 -10.47 7.27 -7.23
C PRO A 136 -11.41 6.08 -7.37
N ALA A 137 -12.71 6.33 -7.63
CA ALA A 137 -13.69 5.28 -7.82
C ALA A 137 -13.43 4.52 -9.13
N GLY A 138 -13.05 5.21 -10.20
CA GLY A 138 -12.60 4.63 -11.47
C GLY A 138 -11.33 3.81 -11.32
N ALA A 139 -10.32 4.35 -10.63
CA ALA A 139 -9.13 3.58 -10.30
C ALA A 139 -9.48 2.31 -9.50
N GLY A 140 -10.36 2.42 -8.51
CA GLY A 140 -10.84 1.28 -7.72
C GLY A 140 -11.57 0.22 -8.56
N ARG A 141 -12.45 0.65 -9.48
CA ARG A 141 -13.17 -0.25 -10.41
C ARG A 141 -12.23 -1.07 -11.30
N VAL A 142 -11.06 -0.52 -11.65
CA VAL A 142 -10.05 -1.22 -12.46
C VAL A 142 -9.14 -2.10 -11.59
N LEU A 143 -8.63 -1.55 -10.49
CA LEU A 143 -7.60 -2.21 -9.68
C LEU A 143 -8.13 -3.37 -8.84
N ALA A 144 -9.35 -3.30 -8.32
CA ALA A 144 -9.88 -4.38 -7.48
C ALA A 144 -10.07 -5.70 -8.25
N PRO A 145 -10.79 -5.75 -9.41
CA PRO A 145 -10.91 -7.00 -10.17
C PRO A 145 -9.58 -7.46 -10.80
N ALA A 146 -8.65 -6.54 -11.08
CA ALA A 146 -7.32 -6.91 -11.53
C ALA A 146 -6.52 -7.62 -10.43
N THR A 147 -6.63 -7.15 -9.17
CA THR A 147 -6.00 -7.78 -8.00
C THR A 147 -6.57 -9.17 -7.75
N GLU A 148 -7.89 -9.34 -7.79
CA GLU A 148 -8.54 -10.66 -7.62
C GLU A 148 -8.10 -11.67 -8.69
N ARG A 149 -8.04 -11.26 -9.96
CA ARG A 149 -7.55 -12.13 -11.04
C ARG A 149 -6.08 -12.47 -10.89
N ALA A 150 -5.24 -11.51 -10.51
CA ALA A 150 -3.83 -11.76 -10.26
C ALA A 150 -3.63 -12.76 -9.12
N ASP A 151 -4.41 -12.64 -8.05
CA ASP A 151 -4.38 -13.55 -6.90
C ASP A 151 -4.81 -14.97 -7.27
N ALA A 152 -5.87 -15.11 -8.08
CA ALA A 152 -6.31 -16.40 -8.59
C ALA A 152 -5.22 -17.07 -9.45
N GLN A 153 -4.62 -16.33 -10.36
CA GLN A 153 -3.53 -16.84 -11.20
C GLN A 153 -2.29 -17.22 -10.37
N LEU A 154 -1.93 -16.43 -9.36
CA LEU A 154 -0.83 -16.78 -8.45
C LEU A 154 -1.13 -18.07 -7.67
N ALA A 155 -2.37 -18.26 -7.23
CA ALA A 155 -2.78 -19.48 -6.55
C ALA A 155 -2.65 -20.71 -7.46
N GLU A 156 -3.08 -20.62 -8.73
CA GLU A 156 -2.91 -21.69 -9.73
C GLU A 156 -1.43 -22.06 -9.95
N LEU A 157 -0.53 -21.06 -9.97
CA LEU A 157 0.90 -21.28 -10.19
C LEU A 157 1.64 -21.85 -8.97
N THR A 158 1.02 -21.81 -7.78
CA THR A 158 1.67 -22.20 -6.51
C THR A 158 0.97 -23.33 -5.77
N ALA A 159 -0.08 -23.91 -6.38
CA ALA A 159 -0.77 -25.12 -5.93
C ALA A 159 0.03 -26.38 -6.27
#